data_AF-A0A5C9AFX2-F1
#
_entry.id   AF-A0A5C9AFX2-F1
#
_cell.length_a   1.000
_cell.length_b   1.000
_cell.length_c   1.000
_cell.angle_alpha   90.00
_cell.angle_beta   90.00
_cell.angle_gamma   90.00
#
_symmetry.space_group_name_H-M   'P 1'
#
loop_
_entity.id
_entity.type
_entity.pdbx_description
1 polymer ?
#
loop_
_entity_poly.entity_id
_entity_poly.type
_entity_poly.pdbx_seq_one_letter_code
_entity_poly.pdbx_strand_id
1 'polypeptide(L)'
;ELLLFKQMGKATVDGIQLRFTGSIQRDDTGEVQAVELVVRGRHKEVDSGEWKTGESNTTKVTSTNSYAKLTINGEVLYEVDLINMVEIVDGVDLMEAHRNALGL
;
A
#
# COMPACT_ATOMS: atom_id res chain seq x y z
N GLU A 1 -11.39 -13.27 -8.24
CA GLU A 1 -10.73 -12.58 -9.37
C GLU A 1 -11.60 -11.56 -10.11
N LEU A 2 -12.91 -11.74 -10.29
CA LEU A 2 -13.75 -10.76 -11.02
C LEU A 2 -13.62 -9.30 -10.54
N LEU A 3 -13.46 -9.07 -9.23
CA LEU A 3 -13.28 -7.73 -8.67
C LEU A 3 -12.01 -7.05 -9.21
N LEU A 4 -10.91 -7.80 -9.30
CA LEU A 4 -9.62 -7.31 -9.81
C LEU A 4 -9.77 -6.78 -11.25
N PHE A 5 -10.39 -7.57 -12.12
CA PHE A 5 -10.63 -7.16 -13.51
C PHE A 5 -11.63 -5.99 -13.62
N LYS A 6 -12.64 -5.92 -12.75
CA LYS A 6 -13.57 -4.79 -12.68
C LYS A 6 -12.93 -3.49 -12.18
N GLN A 7 -11.85 -3.60 -11.43
CA GLN A 7 -11.09 -2.47 -10.90
C GLN A 7 -10.02 -1.96 -11.88
N MET A 8 -9.71 -2.71 -12.94
CA MET A 8 -8.80 -2.26 -13.99
C MET A 8 -9.32 -0.99 -14.68
N GLY A 9 -8.41 -0.08 -15.01
CA GLY A 9 -8.76 1.16 -15.73
C GLY A 9 -9.54 2.18 -14.90
N LYS A 10 -9.56 2.06 -13.56
CA LYS A 10 -10.10 3.11 -12.68
C LYS A 10 -9.43 4.45 -12.98
N ALA A 11 -10.26 5.45 -13.28
CA ALA A 11 -9.81 6.76 -13.75
C ALA A 11 -9.13 7.59 -12.66
N THR A 12 -9.57 7.46 -11.41
CA THR A 12 -9.01 8.23 -10.27
C THR A 12 -7.72 7.60 -9.77
N VAL A 13 -6.82 8.45 -9.28
CA VAL A 13 -5.49 8.06 -8.80
C VAL A 13 -5.52 7.27 -7.48
N ASP A 14 -6.64 7.33 -6.76
CA ASP A 14 -6.89 6.73 -5.44
C ASP A 14 -8.07 5.73 -5.46
N GLY A 15 -8.54 5.35 -6.66
CA GLY A 15 -9.82 4.66 -6.85
C GLY A 15 -9.91 3.24 -6.31
N ILE A 16 -8.80 2.67 -5.83
CA ILE A 16 -8.72 1.35 -5.23
C ILE A 16 -7.96 1.44 -3.90
N GLN A 17 -8.60 1.02 -2.81
CA GLN A 17 -7.96 0.84 -1.52
C GLN A 17 -7.70 -0.63 -1.26
N LEU A 18 -6.48 -0.97 -0.84
CA LEU A 18 -6.10 -2.29 -0.36
C LEU A 18 -5.54 -2.19 1.05
N ARG A 19 -5.78 -3.22 1.84
CA ARG A 19 -5.22 -3.40 3.18
C ARG A 19 -4.54 -4.76 3.24
N PHE A 20 -3.24 -4.75 3.50
CA PHE A 20 -2.44 -5.94 3.75
C PHE A 20 -2.20 -6.04 5.25
N THR A 21 -2.49 -7.21 5.82
CA THR A 21 -2.30 -7.47 7.25
C THR A 21 -1.42 -8.69 7.44
N GLY A 22 -0.52 -8.61 8.40
CA GLY A 22 0.34 -9.72 8.81
C GLY A 22 0.67 -9.63 10.28
N SER A 23 1.44 -10.60 10.75
CA SER A 23 2.03 -10.57 12.09
C SER A 23 3.49 -10.97 11.97
N ILE A 24 4.35 -10.28 12.72
CA ILE A 24 5.75 -10.64 12.90
C ILE A 24 5.96 -11.02 14.37
N GLN A 25 6.87 -11.95 14.63
CA GLN A 25 7.25 -12.32 15.99
C GLN A 25 8.68 -11.91 16.22
N ARG A 26 8.95 -11.29 17.36
CA ARG A 26 10.32 -10.93 17.75
C ARG A 26 11.07 -12.17 18.24
N ASP A 27 12.27 -12.39 17.72
CA ASP A 27 13.10 -13.54 18.09
C ASP A 27 13.64 -13.46 19.54
N ASP A 28 13.78 -12.26 20.09
CA ASP A 28 14.37 -12.02 21.42
C ASP A 28 13.38 -12.22 22.58
N THR A 29 12.11 -11.87 22.36
CA THR A 29 11.07 -11.78 23.39
C THR A 29 9.89 -12.73 23.11
N GLY A 30 9.77 -13.21 21.88
CA GLY A 30 8.62 -13.98 21.42
C GLY A 30 7.35 -13.15 21.25
N GLU A 31 7.41 -11.82 21.43
CA GLU A 31 6.28 -10.91 21.28
C GLU A 31 5.78 -10.90 19.83
N VAL A 32 4.48 -11.05 19.64
CA VAL A 32 3.83 -10.99 18.33
C VAL A 32 3.31 -9.57 18.09
N GLN A 33 3.72 -8.97 16.98
CA GLN A 33 3.35 -7.63 16.58
C GLN A 33 2.49 -7.68 15.32
N ALA A 34 1.39 -6.93 15.31
CA ALA A 34 0.55 -6.77 14.13
C ALA A 34 1.20 -5.82 13.14
N VAL A 35 1.20 -6.18 11.86
CA VAL A 35 1.68 -5.36 10.74
C VAL A 35 0.49 -5.05 9.83
N GLU A 36 0.28 -3.78 9.53
CA GLU A 36 -0.75 -3.31 8.62
C GLU A 36 -0.18 -2.34 7.59
N LEU A 37 -0.43 -2.62 6.32
CA LEU A 37 -0.13 -1.73 5.21
C LEU A 37 -1.42 -1.37 4.48
N VAL A 38 -1.82 -0.10 4.53
CA VAL A 38 -2.94 0.43 3.77
C VAL A 38 -2.40 1.20 2.58
N VAL A 39 -2.87 0.89 1.38
CA VAL A 39 -2.51 1.62 0.16
C VAL A 39 -3.76 2.08 -0.58
N ARG A 40 -3.67 3.23 -1.24
CA ARG A 40 -4.65 3.68 -2.23
C ARG A 40 -3.97 4.00 -3.54
N GLY A 41 -4.60 3.60 -4.63
CA GLY A 41 -3.98 3.64 -5.94
C GLY A 41 -4.88 3.15 -7.05
N ARG A 42 -4.24 2.70 -8.13
CA ARG A 42 -4.88 2.01 -9.24
C ARG A 42 -3.98 0.88 -9.76
N HIS A 43 -4.59 -0.18 -10.26
CA HIS A 43 -3.85 -1.27 -10.89
C HIS A 43 -3.30 -0.81 -12.24
N LYS A 44 -1.99 -0.99 -12.43
CA LYS A 44 -1.29 -0.72 -13.67
C LYS A 44 -1.28 -1.94 -14.59
N GLU A 45 -1.11 -3.13 -14.02
CA GLU A 45 -0.95 -4.36 -14.77
C GLU A 45 -1.52 -5.54 -13.98
N VAL A 46 -2.14 -6.48 -14.70
CA VAL A 46 -2.63 -7.76 -14.17
C VAL A 46 -2.06 -8.86 -15.07
N ASP A 47 -1.08 -9.58 -14.56
CA ASP A 47 -0.49 -10.75 -15.21
C ASP A 47 -1.13 -12.00 -14.61
N SER A 48 -1.97 -12.66 -15.40
CA SER A 48 -2.70 -13.86 -14.99
C SER A 48 -1.96 -15.15 -15.30
N GLY A 49 -0.69 -15.11 -15.74
CA GLY A 49 0.09 -16.30 -16.07
C GLY A 49 -0.55 -17.21 -17.13
N GLU A 50 -0.07 -18.45 -17.19
CA GLU A 50 -0.64 -19.49 -18.05
C GLU A 50 -1.64 -20.35 -17.27
N TRP A 51 -2.81 -20.59 -17.86
CA TRP A 51 -3.83 -21.44 -17.24
C TRP A 51 -3.67 -22.89 -17.71
N LYS A 52 -3.17 -23.74 -16.82
CA LYS A 52 -3.00 -25.18 -17.04
C LYS A 52 -3.98 -25.96 -16.17
N THR A 53 -4.69 -26.90 -16.78
CA THR A 53 -5.66 -27.75 -16.07
C THR A 53 -4.96 -28.57 -15.00
N GLY A 54 -5.41 -28.44 -13.75
CA GLY A 54 -4.88 -29.20 -12.61
C GLY A 54 -3.67 -28.58 -11.91
N GLU A 55 -3.16 -27.44 -12.38
CA GLU A 55 -2.07 -26.71 -11.73
C GLU A 55 -2.59 -25.45 -11.02
N SER A 56 -1.97 -25.10 -9.90
CA SER A 56 -2.20 -23.80 -9.26
C SER A 56 -1.52 -22.71 -10.07
N ASN A 57 -2.23 -21.61 -10.29
CA ASN A 57 -1.68 -20.44 -10.96
C ASN A 57 -1.55 -19.26 -10.00
N THR A 58 -0.64 -18.33 -10.29
CA THR A 58 -0.41 -17.12 -9.49
C THR A 58 -0.66 -15.90 -10.36
N THR A 59 -1.62 -15.06 -9.96
CA THR A 59 -1.84 -13.75 -10.59
C THR A 59 -0.96 -12.69 -9.93
N LYS A 60 -0.14 -12.01 -10.73
CA LYS A 60 0.65 -10.85 -10.28
C LYS A 60 -0.11 -9.57 -10.61
N VAL A 61 -0.21 -8.68 -9.63
CA VAL A 61 -0.88 -7.38 -9.78
C VAL A 61 0.10 -6.27 -9.43
N THR A 62 0.42 -5.44 -10.41
CA THR A 62 1.25 -4.25 -10.20
C THR A 62 0.33 -3.05 -10.05
N SER A 63 0.49 -2.28 -8.97
CA SER A 63 -0.31 -1.07 -8.69
C SER A 63 0.57 0.17 -8.61
N THR A 64 0.03 1.31 -9.01
CA THR A 64 0.62 2.62 -8.75
C THR A 64 -0.19 3.29 -7.63
N ASN A 65 0.48 3.57 -6.52
CA ASN A 65 -0.16 4.07 -5.30
C ASN A 65 0.04 5.59 -5.18
N SER A 66 -1.03 6.30 -4.84
CA SER A 66 -1.01 7.71 -4.43
C SER A 66 -0.89 7.88 -2.91
N TYR A 67 -1.26 6.84 -2.17
CA TYR A 67 -1.20 6.79 -0.71
C TYR A 67 -0.65 5.45 -0.23
N ALA A 68 0.20 5.48 0.80
CA ALA A 68 0.66 4.29 1.51
C ALA A 68 0.91 4.61 2.99
N LYS A 69 0.42 3.76 3.89
CA LYS A 69 0.63 3.87 5.33
C LYS A 69 0.98 2.52 5.92
N LEU A 70 2.15 2.41 6.54
CA LEU A 70 2.60 1.23 7.26
C LEU A 70 2.49 1.47 8.77
N THR A 71 1.80 0.58 9.45
CA THR A 71 1.66 0.57 10.91
C THR A 71 2.15 -0.77 11.47
N ILE A 72 3.01 -0.74 12.49
CA ILE A 72 3.42 -1.94 13.23
C ILE A 72 3.11 -1.72 14.71
N ASN A 73 2.39 -2.65 15.32
CA ASN A 73 1.98 -2.58 16.72
C ASN A 73 1.26 -1.26 17.11
N GLY A 74 0.53 -0.66 16.16
CA GLY A 74 -0.16 0.62 16.34
C GLY A 74 0.71 1.86 16.08
N GLU A 75 2.01 1.71 15.85
CA GLU A 75 2.94 2.79 15.53
C GLU A 75 3.05 2.98 14.01
N VAL A 76 2.94 4.23 13.55
CA VAL A 76 3.07 4.57 12.13
C VAL A 76 4.54 4.71 11.77
N LEU A 77 5.06 3.75 11.01
CA LEU A 77 6.46 3.74 10.57
C LEU A 77 6.67 4.72 9.41
N TYR A 78 5.74 4.70 8.46
CA TYR A 78 5.68 5.72 7.43
C TYR A 78 4.25 5.95 6.94
N GLU A 79 4.01 7.15 6.44
CA GLU A 79 2.81 7.55 5.73
C GLU A 79 3.19 8.48 4.58
N VAL A 80 2.84 8.09 3.36
CA VAL A 80 3.08 8.85 2.14
C VAL A 80 1.75 9.16 1.49
N ASP A 81 1.48 10.45 1.27
CA ASP A 81 0.37 10.98 0.49
C ASP A 81 0.90 11.95 -0.57
N LEU A 82 0.92 11.48 -1.81
CA LEU A 82 1.45 12.27 -2.93
C LEU A 82 0.55 13.45 -3.31
N ILE A 83 -0.75 13.37 -3.04
CA ILE A 83 -1.70 14.43 -3.41
C ILE A 83 -1.60 15.59 -2.42
N ASN A 84 -1.52 15.28 -1.14
CA ASN A 84 -1.42 16.26 -0.07
C ASN A 84 0.04 16.65 0.25
N MET A 85 1.01 16.08 -0.47
CA MET A 85 2.45 16.24 -0.23
C MET A 85 2.80 15.98 1.23
N VAL A 86 2.37 14.86 1.78
CA VAL A 86 2.73 14.42 3.13
C VAL A 86 3.67 13.22 3.00
N GLU A 87 4.81 13.31 3.67
CA GLU A 87 5.75 12.19 3.77
C GLU A 87 6.24 12.13 5.21
N ILE A 88 5.57 11.31 6.02
CA ILE A 88 5.92 11.07 7.40
C ILE A 88 6.76 9.80 7.46
N VAL A 89 7.95 9.88 8.04
CA VAL A 89 8.81 8.73 8.31
C VAL A 89 9.25 8.84 9.77
N ASP A 90 9.01 7.79 10.55
CA ASP A 90 9.35 7.76 11.99
C ASP A 90 8.78 8.99 12.75
N GLY A 91 7.54 9.37 12.41
CA GLY A 91 6.85 10.52 13.00
C GLY A 91 7.28 11.90 12.51
N VAL A 92 8.30 12.01 11.64
CA VAL A 92 8.79 13.30 11.09
C VAL A 92 8.24 13.54 9.70
N ASP A 93 7.61 14.69 9.46
CA ASP A 93 7.11 15.09 8.15
C ASP A 93 8.21 15.78 7.31
N LEU A 94 8.69 15.07 6.28
CA LEU A 94 9.75 15.53 5.41
C LEU A 94 9.29 16.58 4.39
N MET A 95 7.97 16.71 4.18
CA MET A 95 7.39 17.63 3.20
C MET A 95 6.81 18.89 3.83
N GLU A 96 6.79 19.00 5.17
CA GLU A 96 6.26 20.17 5.88
C GLU A 96 6.91 21.48 5.43
N ALA A 97 8.24 21.53 5.37
CA ALA A 97 8.96 22.73 4.93
C ALA A 97 8.65 23.10 3.47
N HIS A 98 8.46 22.09 2.61
CA HIS A 98 8.10 22.29 1.21
C HIS A 98 6.67 22.82 1.07
N ARG A 99 5.71 22.26 1.81
CA ARG A 99 4.32 22.75 1.83
C ARG A 99 4.24 24.19 2.32
N ASN A 100 4.92 24.50 3.42
CA ASN A 100 5.01 25.86 3.95
C ASN A 100 5.61 26.85 2.94
N ALA A 101 6.66 26.46 2.21
CA ALA A 101 7.28 27.29 1.18
C ALA A 101 6.35 27.53 -0.03
N LEU A 102 5.45 26.59 -0.31
CA LEU A 102 4.44 26.68 -1.38
C LEU A 102 3.12 27.30 -0.92
N GLY A 103 2.96 27.58 0.38
CA GLY A 103 1.73 28.13 0.97
C GLY A 103 0.58 27.13 1.07
N LEU A 104 0.88 25.85 1.26
CA LEU A 104 -0.06 24.73 1.39
C LEU A 104 -0.16 24.21 2.83
#